data_AF-A0A2K3NG69-F1
#
_entry.id   AF-A0A2K3NG69-F1
#
_cell.length_a   1.000
_cell.length_b   1.000
_cell.length_c   1.000
_cell.angle_alpha   90.00
_cell.angle_beta   90.00
_cell.angle_gamma   90.00
#
_symmetry.space_group_name_H-M   'P 1'
#
loop_
_entity.id
_entity.type
_entity.pdbx_description
1 polymer ?
#
loop_
_entity_poly.entity_id
_entity_poly.type
_entity_poly.pdbx_seq_one_letter_code
_entity_poly.pdbx_strand_id
1 'polypeptide(L)'
;MLLHLRQVIKNEDLEELRELGSGTFGTVYHGKWRGSDVAIKRIKKSCFTGRSSEQERLTAEFWREADILSKLHHPNVVAFYGVVQDGPGGTMATVTEYMVDGSLRHVLLRKD
;
A
#
# COMPACT_ATOMS: atom_id res chain seq x y z
N MET A 1 12.36 18.23 13.93
CA MET A 1 11.34 17.17 14.12
C MET A 1 10.28 17.37 13.05
N LEU A 2 10.47 16.77 11.87
CA LEU A 2 9.52 16.93 10.77
C LEU A 2 8.20 16.25 11.15
N LEU A 3 7.10 17.01 11.07
CA LEU A 3 5.74 16.50 11.20
C LEU A 3 5.55 15.41 10.14
N HIS A 4 5.45 14.15 10.57
CA HIS A 4 5.17 13.02 9.69
C HIS A 4 3.70 13.07 9.26
N LEU A 5 3.38 14.01 8.38
CA LEU A 5 2.10 14.04 7.69
C LEU A 5 2.10 12.89 6.69
N ARG A 6 1.22 11.90 6.93
CA ARG A 6 0.86 10.87 5.95
C ARG A 6 0.62 11.53 4.59
N GLN A 7 1.43 11.17 3.60
CA GLN A 7 1.32 11.74 2.27
C GLN A 7 0.16 11.11 1.50
N VAL A 8 -0.69 11.97 0.90
CA VAL A 8 -1.67 11.53 -0.10
C VAL A 8 -1.00 11.63 -1.47
N ILE A 9 -0.84 10.47 -2.11
CA ILE A 9 -0.27 10.31 -3.43
C ILE A 9 -1.43 10.29 -4.43
N LYS A 10 -1.32 11.11 -5.47
CA LYS A 10 -2.31 11.06 -6.55
C LYS A 10 -2.10 9.81 -7.38
N ASN A 11 -3.20 9.20 -7.81
CA ASN A 11 -3.11 8.00 -8.63
C ASN A 11 -2.36 8.23 -9.96
N GLU A 12 -2.47 9.44 -10.53
CA GLU A 12 -1.78 9.84 -11.77
C GLU A 12 -0.24 9.88 -11.62
N ASP A 13 0.28 9.95 -10.40
CA ASP A 13 1.72 9.93 -10.12
C ASP A 13 2.28 8.50 -10.04
N LEU A 14 1.43 7.48 -10.11
CA LEU A 14 1.81 6.07 -10.00
C LEU A 14 1.78 5.38 -11.36
N GLU A 15 2.82 4.59 -11.62
CA GLU A 15 2.86 3.65 -12.72
C GLU A 15 2.79 2.23 -12.16
N GLU A 16 1.73 1.48 -12.46
CA GLU A 16 1.64 0.07 -12.09
C GLU A 16 2.30 -0.79 -13.16
N LEU A 17 3.28 -1.60 -12.77
CA LEU A 17 4.09 -2.37 -13.71
C LEU A 17 3.72 -3.86 -13.70
N ARG A 18 3.92 -4.55 -12.57
CA ARG A 18 3.75 -6.00 -12.47
C ARG A 18 3.10 -6.39 -11.16
N GLU A 19 2.14 -7.30 -11.21
CA GLU A 19 1.61 -7.91 -9.99
C GLU A 19 2.70 -8.71 -9.25
N LEU A 20 2.84 -8.43 -7.94
CA LEU A 20 3.72 -9.18 -7.02
C LEU A 20 2.96 -10.27 -6.27
N GLY A 21 1.66 -10.06 -6.04
CA GLY A 21 0.78 -11.07 -5.49
C GLY A 21 -0.59 -10.53 -5.09
N SER A 22 -1.55 -11.43 -5.00
CA SER A 22 -2.93 -11.15 -4.63
C SER A 22 -3.34 -11.95 -3.41
N GLY A 23 -4.16 -11.36 -2.54
CA GLY A 23 -4.69 -12.00 -1.34
C GLY A 23 -6.08 -11.53 -0.99
N THR A 24 -6.51 -11.81 0.25
CA THR A 24 -7.84 -11.48 0.76
C THR A 24 -8.15 -9.99 0.68
N PHE A 25 -7.17 -9.15 1.04
CA PHE A 25 -7.38 -7.71 1.20
C PHE A 25 -7.15 -6.90 -0.07
N GLY A 26 -6.48 -7.46 -1.06
CA GLY A 26 -5.92 -6.64 -2.12
C GLY A 26 -4.96 -7.36 -3.02
N THR A 27 -4.44 -6.60 -3.97
CA THR A 27 -3.37 -6.98 -4.88
C THR A 27 -2.22 -6.01 -4.70
N VAL A 28 -1.00 -6.55 -4.62
CA VAL A 28 0.22 -5.78 -4.53
C VAL A 28 0.88 -5.76 -5.90
N TYR A 29 1.21 -4.58 -6.38
CA TYR A 29 1.91 -4.35 -7.63
C TYR A 29 3.29 -3.77 -7.34
N HIS A 30 4.28 -4.19 -8.11
CA HIS A 30 5.48 -3.41 -8.35
C HIS A 30 5.11 -2.26 -9.26
N GLY A 31 5.55 -1.06 -8.90
CA GLY A 31 5.29 0.14 -9.66
C GLY A 31 6.39 1.17 -9.54
N LYS A 32 6.16 2.33 -10.16
CA LYS A 32 6.98 3.53 -10.00
C LYS A 32 6.18 4.65 -9.37
N TRP A 33 6.86 5.43 -8.54
CA TRP A 33 6.37 6.71 -8.05
C TRP A 33 7.52 7.72 -8.12
N ARG A 34 7.37 8.75 -8.96
CA ARG A 34 8.42 9.76 -9.22
C ARG A 34 9.78 9.12 -9.61
N GLY A 35 9.73 8.05 -10.38
CA GLY A 35 10.92 7.30 -10.85
C GLY A 35 11.45 6.24 -9.88
N SER A 36 11.05 6.25 -8.60
CA SER A 36 11.47 5.27 -7.60
C SER A 36 10.61 4.00 -7.65
N ASP A 37 11.22 2.84 -7.46
CA ASP A 37 10.50 1.58 -7.31
C ASP A 37 9.68 1.53 -6.02
N VAL A 38 8.41 1.16 -6.15
CA VAL A 38 7.46 1.08 -5.03
C VAL A 38 6.64 -0.19 -5.08
N ALA A 39 6.11 -0.60 -3.92
CA ALA A 39 5.04 -1.57 -3.83
C ALA A 39 3.71 -0.83 -3.63
N ILE A 40 2.75 -1.04 -4.53
CA ILE A 40 1.41 -0.44 -4.52
C ILE A 40 0.42 -1.52 -4.12
N LYS A 41 -0.10 -1.46 -2.89
CA LYS A 41 -1.14 -2.39 -2.42
C LYS A 41 -2.51 -1.78 -2.64
N ARG A 42 -3.20 -2.21 -3.71
CA ARG A 42 -4.59 -1.85 -4.00
C ARG A 42 -5.52 -2.64 -3.12
N ILE A 43 -6.40 -1.95 -2.39
CA ILE A 43 -7.39 -2.58 -1.54
C ILE A 43 -8.61 -2.94 -2.40
N LYS A 44 -9.09 -4.18 -2.27
CA LYS A 44 -10.27 -4.65 -3.02
C LYS A 44 -11.50 -3.86 -2.60
N LYS A 45 -12.38 -3.55 -3.55
CA LYS A 45 -13.68 -2.92 -3.25
C LYS A 45 -14.53 -3.74 -2.28
N SER A 46 -14.42 -5.06 -2.30
CA SER A 46 -15.10 -5.95 -1.34
C SER A 46 -14.67 -5.73 0.12
N CYS A 47 -13.52 -5.11 0.37
CA CYS A 47 -13.12 -4.66 1.70
C CYS A 47 -13.85 -3.39 2.14
N PHE A 48 -14.67 -2.83 1.27
CA PHE A 48 -15.44 -1.59 1.37
C PHE A 48 -16.88 -1.85 0.87
N THR A 49 -17.45 -2.99 1.25
CA THR A 49 -18.85 -3.32 0.95
C THR A 49 -19.62 -3.48 2.24
N GLY A 50 -20.82 -2.92 2.30
CA GLY A 50 -21.69 -2.98 3.48
C GLY A 50 -22.72 -1.87 3.46
N ARG A 51 -23.44 -1.70 4.57
CA ARG A 51 -24.24 -0.48 4.81
C ARG A 51 -23.32 0.74 4.90
N SER A 52 -23.83 1.94 4.69
CA SER A 52 -23.04 3.19 4.74
C SER A 52 -22.17 3.31 6.00
N SER A 53 -22.71 2.92 7.16
CA SER A 53 -21.99 2.92 8.44
C SER A 53 -20.78 1.98 8.47
N GLU A 54 -20.88 0.80 7.83
CA GLU A 54 -19.75 -0.14 7.75
C GLU A 54 -18.68 0.39 6.79
N GLN A 55 -19.09 1.04 5.70
CA GLN A 55 -18.17 1.65 4.76
C GLN A 55 -17.33 2.76 5.41
N GLU A 56 -17.97 3.63 6.17
CA GLU A 56 -17.30 4.69 6.93
C GLU A 56 -16.31 4.11 7.95
N ARG A 57 -16.72 3.05 8.66
CA ARG A 57 -15.86 2.37 9.62
C ARG A 57 -14.63 1.75 8.97
N LEU A 58 -14.80 1.01 7.87
CA LEU A 58 -13.70 0.36 7.14
C LEU A 58 -12.73 1.40 6.55
N THR A 59 -13.28 2.52 6.09
CA THR A 59 -12.48 3.68 5.65
C THR A 59 -11.68 4.27 6.83
N ALA A 60 -12.30 4.42 8.01
CA ALA A 60 -11.61 4.88 9.22
C ALA A 60 -10.51 3.90 9.69
N GLU A 61 -10.73 2.60 9.57
CA GLU A 61 -9.73 1.57 9.88
C GLU A 61 -8.52 1.66 8.93
N PHE A 62 -8.76 1.82 7.62
CA PHE A 62 -7.70 2.08 6.64
C PHE A 62 -6.87 3.33 7.03
N TRP A 63 -7.55 4.41 7.40
CA TRP A 63 -6.88 5.65 7.80
C TRP A 63 -6.06 5.53 9.07
N ARG A 64 -6.55 4.77 10.04
CA ARG A 64 -5.84 4.47 11.28
C ARG A 64 -4.58 3.66 11.01
N GLU A 65 -4.66 2.63 10.17
CA GLU A 65 -3.50 1.83 9.81
C GLU A 65 -2.45 2.67 9.08
N ALA A 66 -2.87 3.50 8.12
CA ALA A 66 -1.98 4.42 7.42
C ALA A 66 -1.30 5.43 8.36
N ASP A 67 -2.01 5.93 9.38
CA ASP A 67 -1.44 6.82 10.39
C ASP A 67 -0.39 6.11 11.26
N ILE A 68 -0.65 4.87 11.68
CA ILE A 68 0.31 4.04 12.41
C ILE A 68 1.56 3.81 11.56
N LEU A 69 1.41 3.36 10.31
CA LEU A 69 2.51 3.09 9.40
C LEU A 69 3.34 4.35 9.11
N SER A 70 2.71 5.51 8.98
CA SER A 70 3.41 6.79 8.72
C SER A 70 4.35 7.24 9.83
N LYS A 71 4.20 6.69 11.05
CA LYS A 71 5.04 7.00 12.22
C LYS A 71 6.21 6.04 12.38
N LEU A 72 6.28 4.96 11.59
CA LEU A 72 7.33 3.96 11.68
C LEU A 72 8.50 4.34 10.77
N HIS A 73 9.68 4.52 11.36
CA HIS A 73 10.91 4.79 10.62
C HIS A 73 12.08 4.04 11.26
N HIS A 74 12.44 2.88 10.70
CA HIS A 74 13.49 2.02 11.22
C HIS A 74 14.09 1.18 10.09
N PRO A 75 15.40 0.91 10.05
CA PRO A 75 16.05 0.14 8.97
C PRO A 75 15.55 -1.31 8.79
N ASN A 76 14.80 -1.84 9.75
CA ASN A 76 14.22 -3.20 9.70
C ASN A 76 12.69 -3.19 9.61
N VAL A 77 12.07 -2.05 9.34
CA VAL A 77 10.63 -1.91 9.13
C VAL A 77 10.41 -1.34 7.75
N VAL A 78 9.49 -1.94 6.99
CA VAL A 78 9.24 -1.53 5.60
C VAL A 78 8.83 -0.06 5.55
N ALA A 79 9.53 0.76 4.77
CA ALA A 79 9.26 2.18 4.66
C ALA A 79 7.90 2.44 4.02
N PHE A 80 7.06 3.22 4.71
CA PHE A 80 5.76 3.66 4.23
C PHE A 80 5.85 5.05 3.59
N TYR A 81 5.37 5.19 2.36
CA TYR A 81 5.46 6.44 1.61
C TYR A 81 4.16 7.23 1.63
N GLY A 82 3.01 6.55 1.55
CA GLY A 82 1.74 7.23 1.57
C GLY A 82 0.57 6.36 1.16
N VAL A 83 -0.55 7.03 0.86
CA VAL A 83 -1.78 6.38 0.40
C VAL A 83 -2.32 7.02 -0.87
N VAL A 84 -3.13 6.26 -1.60
CA VAL A 84 -3.99 6.75 -2.68
C VAL A 84 -5.43 6.67 -2.20
N GLN A 85 -6.16 7.79 -2.31
CA GLN A 85 -7.57 7.87 -1.91
C GLN A 85 -8.54 7.53 -3.05
N ASP A 86 -8.15 7.86 -4.28
CA ASP A 86 -8.99 7.72 -5.47
C ASP A 86 -8.19 7.07 -6.60
N GLY A 87 -8.02 5.76 -6.50
CA GLY A 87 -7.40 4.91 -7.51
C GLY A 87 -8.41 4.42 -8.56
N PRO A 88 -7.98 3.54 -9.48
CA PRO A 88 -8.84 2.98 -10.51
C PRO A 88 -10.13 2.39 -9.92
N GLY A 89 -11.27 2.86 -10.42
CA GLY A 89 -12.58 2.46 -9.93
C GLY A 89 -12.92 2.93 -8.51
N GLY A 90 -12.26 3.96 -7.97
CA GLY A 90 -12.49 4.46 -6.61
C GLY A 90 -11.85 3.57 -5.53
N THR A 91 -10.78 2.84 -5.88
CA THR A 91 -10.06 1.98 -4.92
C THR A 91 -9.01 2.78 -4.16
N MET A 92 -8.84 2.47 -2.87
CA MET A 92 -7.75 3.02 -2.06
C MET A 92 -6.49 2.14 -2.20
N ALA A 93 -5.32 2.72 -1.95
CA ALA A 93 -4.06 2.00 -1.95
C ALA A 93 -3.09 2.49 -0.89
N THR A 94 -2.17 1.63 -0.46
CA THR A 94 -0.96 2.05 0.26
C THR A 94 0.26 1.93 -0.64
N VAL A 95 1.22 2.83 -0.47
CA VAL A 95 2.49 2.83 -1.21
C VAL A 95 3.63 2.68 -0.22
N THR A 96 4.48 1.68 -0.45
CA THR A 96 5.65 1.38 0.38
C THR A 96 6.90 1.18 -0.48
N GLU A 97 8.06 1.05 0.15
CA GLU A 97 9.26 0.61 -0.55
C GLU A 97 9.06 -0.75 -1.24
N TYR A 98 9.75 -0.91 -2.36
CA TYR A 98 9.80 -2.17 -3.08
C TYR A 98 10.97 -3.03 -2.59
N MET A 99 10.66 -4.25 -2.17
CA MET A 99 11.67 -5.24 -1.75
C MET A 99 12.07 -6.11 -2.95
N VAL A 100 13.26 -5.86 -3.51
CA VAL A 100 13.74 -6.52 -4.74
C VAL A 100 13.84 -8.04 -4.61
N ASP A 101 14.26 -8.54 -3.45
CA ASP A 101 14.36 -9.99 -3.17
C ASP A 101 13.03 -10.62 -2.72
N GLY A 102 11.96 -9.82 -2.68
CA GLY A 102 10.63 -10.25 -2.29
C GLY A 102 10.51 -10.57 -0.80
N SER A 103 9.58 -11.47 -0.48
CA SER A 103 9.32 -11.87 0.92
C SER A 103 10.39 -12.83 1.44
N LEU A 104 10.60 -12.85 2.76
CA LEU A 104 11.47 -13.84 3.41
C LEU A 104 11.11 -15.29 3.02
N ARG A 105 9.81 -15.59 2.91
CA ARG A 105 9.35 -16.91 2.43
C ARG A 105 9.84 -17.22 1.02
N HIS A 106 9.87 -16.24 0.13
CA HIS A 106 10.40 -16.42 -1.22
C HIS A 106 11.89 -16.78 -1.16
N VAL A 107 12.67 -16.02 -0.39
CA VAL A 107 14.11 -16.24 -0.24
C VAL A 107 14.42 -17.62 0.37
N LEU A 108 13.72 -18.01 1.44
CA LEU A 108 13.95 -19.30 2.13
C LEU A 108 13.54 -20.53 1.29
N LEU A 109 12.67 -20.36 0.30
CA LEU A 109 12.19 -21.46 -0.55
C LEU A 109 12.89 -21.51 -1.91
N ARG A 110 13.76 -20.54 -2.22
CA ARG A 110 14.64 -20.66 -3.39
C ARG A 110 15.54 -21.87 -3.19
N LYS A 111 15.48 -22.79 -4.14
CA LYS A 111 16.52 -23.82 -4.32
C LYS A 111 17.47 -23.22 -5.35
N ASP A 112 18.69 -22.93 -4.92
CA ASP A 112 19.77 -22.56 -5.82
C ASP A 112 20.04 -23.69 -6.83
#